data_AF-A0AAX6S596-F1
#
_entry.id   AF-A0AAX6S596-F1
#
_cell.length_a   1.000
_cell.length_b   1.000
_cell.length_c   1.000
_cell.angle_alpha   90.00
_cell.angle_beta   90.00
_cell.angle_gamma   90.00
#
_symmetry.space_group_name_H-M   'P 1'
#
loop_
_entity.id
_entity.type
_entity.pdbx_description
1 polymer ?
#
loop_
_entity_poly.entity_id
_entity_poly.type
_entity_poly.pdbx_seq_one_letter_code
_entity_poly.pdbx_strand_id
1 'polypeptide(L)'
;MQRDLVSFPLSPAVRVKLVSAGFQSAEELLEAKPSELSKEVGISKEEALETLQIVRRKCLTNKPRNDSTSDTSCRKCTALDLLEQEHTQGFIVTFCSALDNILGGGVPLMKTTEICGAPGVGKTQLCMQLAVDVQIPECFGGVAGEAVFIDTEGSFMVERVVDLATACIQHLQLIAGTHMDEEHEKALEDFTLENILSHIYYFRCHDYTELLAQVYLLPDLLSDHSKVRLVIVDGIAFPFRHDLDDLSLRTRLLNGLAQQMISLANHHRLAQVGNIVQITKPERMHSTVSNHSQKHI
;
A
#
# COMPACT_ATOMS: atom_id res chain seq x y z
N MET A 1 17.89 -6.56 22.44
CA MET A 1 18.60 -6.76 23.72
C MET A 1 18.24 -5.55 24.55
N GLN A 2 17.22 -5.68 25.41
CA GLN A 2 16.62 -4.56 26.14
C GLN A 2 17.69 -3.82 26.93
N ARG A 3 18.01 -2.58 26.51
CA ARG A 3 18.92 -1.71 27.24
C ARG A 3 18.14 -0.86 28.21
N ASP A 4 18.56 -0.92 29.45
CA ASP A 4 18.02 -0.13 30.54
C ASP A 4 18.29 1.38 30.31
N LEU A 5 17.29 2.20 30.57
CA LEU A 5 17.31 3.66 30.39
C LEU A 5 18.36 4.34 31.27
N VAL A 6 18.81 3.68 32.33
CA VAL A 6 19.86 4.16 33.23
C VAL A 6 21.19 4.38 32.48
N SER A 7 21.43 3.65 31.39
CA SER A 7 22.65 3.72 30.57
C SER A 7 22.73 4.95 29.64
N PHE A 8 21.64 5.71 29.49
CA PHE A 8 21.57 6.86 28.59
C PHE A 8 21.86 8.18 29.34
N PRO A 9 22.50 9.16 28.66
CA PRO A 9 22.83 10.46 29.26
C PRO A 9 21.61 11.39 29.25
N LEU A 10 20.54 10.95 29.91
CA LEU A 10 19.31 11.72 30.11
C LEU A 10 19.39 12.51 31.42
N SER A 11 18.78 13.69 31.44
CA SER A 11 18.69 14.50 32.66
C SER A 11 17.97 13.71 33.77
N PRO A 12 18.39 13.85 35.04
CA PRO A 12 17.79 13.09 36.15
C PRO A 12 16.27 13.32 36.27
N ALA A 13 15.82 14.55 36.03
CA ALA A 13 14.40 14.92 36.08
C ALA A 13 13.58 14.19 35.01
N VAL A 14 14.07 14.14 33.77
CA VAL A 14 13.39 13.43 32.67
C VAL A 14 13.40 11.92 32.90
N ARG A 15 14.50 11.36 33.41
CA ARG A 15 14.63 9.93 33.73
C ARG A 15 13.62 9.47 34.78
N VAL A 16 13.47 10.23 35.87
CA VAL A 16 12.49 9.91 36.91
C VAL A 16 11.08 9.93 36.34
N LYS A 17 10.76 10.92 35.51
CA LYS A 17 9.46 11.01 34.85
C LYS A 17 9.20 9.82 33.91
N LEU A 18 10.18 9.43 33.11
CA LEU A 18 10.10 8.28 32.21
C LEU A 18 9.83 6.98 32.97
N VAL A 19 10.60 6.72 34.03
CA VAL A 19 10.42 5.52 34.87
C VAL A 19 9.06 5.56 35.59
N SER A 20 8.62 6.73 36.06
CA SER A 20 7.30 6.88 36.70
C SER A 20 6.13 6.72 35.73
N ALA A 21 6.36 6.99 34.45
CA ALA A 21 5.40 6.76 33.37
C ALA A 21 5.44 5.33 32.83
N GLY A 22 6.30 4.46 33.37
CA GLY A 22 6.36 3.04 33.03
C GLY A 22 7.37 2.69 31.92
N PHE A 23 8.10 3.66 31.38
CA PHE A 23 9.17 3.38 30.42
C PHE A 23 10.38 2.79 31.15
N GLN A 24 10.71 1.54 30.87
CA GLN A 24 11.84 0.83 31.49
C GLN A 24 12.94 0.50 30.49
N SER A 25 12.60 0.44 29.19
CA SER A 25 13.55 0.08 28.15
C SER A 25 13.70 1.16 27.07
N ALA A 26 14.87 1.18 26.43
CA ALA A 26 15.13 2.05 25.29
C ALA A 26 14.28 1.70 24.05
N GLU A 27 13.82 0.45 23.92
CA GLU A 27 13.01 -0.01 22.79
C GLU A 27 11.60 0.60 22.85
N GLU A 28 10.94 0.58 24.02
CA GLU A 28 9.64 1.25 24.27
C GLU A 28 9.67 2.75 23.94
N LEU A 29 10.78 3.41 24.27
CA LEU A 29 10.96 4.83 23.99
C LEU A 29 11.13 5.11 22.49
N LEU A 30 11.76 4.21 21.74
CA LEU A 30 12.03 4.43 20.31
C LEU A 30 10.78 4.36 19.43
N GLU A 31 9.75 3.65 19.88
CA GLU A 31 8.46 3.51 19.21
C GLU A 31 7.54 4.71 19.43
N ALA A 32 7.74 5.48 20.50
CA ALA A 32 6.91 6.64 20.83
C ALA A 32 7.24 7.89 19.97
N LYS A 33 6.20 8.65 19.58
CA LYS A 33 6.41 9.97 18.95
C LYS A 33 6.72 11.04 20.00
N PRO A 34 7.48 12.10 19.66
CA PRO A 34 7.79 13.18 20.60
C PRO A 34 6.53 13.84 21.23
N SER A 35 5.44 13.93 20.47
CA SER A 35 4.17 14.49 20.94
C SER A 35 3.38 13.57 21.87
N GLU A 36 3.52 12.26 21.70
CA GLU A 36 2.88 11.25 22.54
C GLU A 36 3.68 11.14 23.86
N LEU A 37 5.00 11.00 23.76
CA LEU A 37 5.91 10.97 24.89
C LEU A 37 5.80 12.23 25.77
N SER A 38 5.70 13.41 25.17
CA SER A 38 5.51 14.67 25.91
C SER A 38 4.22 14.66 26.75
N LYS A 39 3.12 14.12 26.20
CA LYS A 39 1.83 14.05 26.90
C LYS A 39 1.82 12.99 28.01
N GLU A 40 2.40 11.83 27.73
CA GLU A 40 2.40 10.68 28.63
C GLU A 40 3.36 10.85 29.81
N VAL A 41 4.52 11.46 29.57
CA VAL A 41 5.58 11.65 30.57
C VAL A 41 5.48 13.02 31.27
N GLY A 42 4.70 13.95 30.72
CA GLY A 42 4.55 15.31 31.26
C GLY A 42 5.84 16.13 31.18
N ILE A 43 6.53 16.05 30.04
CA ILE A 43 7.74 16.84 29.70
C ILE A 43 7.47 17.75 28.51
N SER A 44 8.31 18.77 28.30
CA SER A 44 8.14 19.63 27.13
C SER A 44 8.36 18.84 25.83
N LYS A 45 7.83 19.35 24.71
CA LYS A 45 8.03 18.70 23.40
C LYS A 45 9.52 18.69 23.02
N GLU A 46 10.24 19.72 23.43
CA GLU A 46 11.68 19.87 23.22
C GLU A 46 12.44 18.80 24.02
N GLU A 47 12.11 18.61 25.31
CA GLU A 47 12.71 17.58 26.17
C GLU A 47 12.41 16.16 25.65
N ALA A 48 11.19 15.91 25.18
CA ALA A 48 10.80 14.63 24.58
C ALA A 48 11.61 14.34 23.30
N LEU A 49 11.77 15.35 22.45
CA LEU A 49 12.52 15.23 21.20
C LEU A 49 14.01 15.00 21.47
N GLU A 50 14.62 15.74 22.39
CA GLU A 50 16.01 15.56 22.80
C GLU A 50 16.26 14.16 23.38
N THR A 51 15.36 13.69 24.24
CA THR A 51 15.41 12.34 24.83
C THR A 51 15.44 11.28 23.73
N LEU A 52 14.50 11.34 22.79
CA LEU A 52 14.42 10.40 21.67
C LEU A 52 15.67 10.45 20.78
N GLN A 53 16.22 11.63 20.52
CA GLN A 53 17.46 11.78 19.75
C GLN A 53 18.67 11.17 20.45
N ILE A 54 18.80 11.35 21.76
CA ILE A 54 19.88 10.78 22.57
C ILE A 54 19.82 9.25 22.54
N VAL A 55 18.62 8.70 22.74
CA VAL A 55 18.39 7.24 22.71
C VAL A 55 18.68 6.68 21.32
N ARG A 56 18.14 7.29 20.24
CA ARG A 56 18.41 6.89 18.84
C ARG A 56 19.90 6.89 18.51
N ARG A 57 20.62 7.96 18.86
CA ARG A 57 22.04 8.10 18.53
C ARG A 57 22.91 7.02 19.19
N LYS A 58 22.65 6.67 20.46
CA LYS A 58 23.43 5.65 21.19
C LYS A 58 23.04 4.21 20.86
N CYS A 59 21.81 3.95 20.43
CA CYS A 59 21.45 2.63 19.91
C CYS A 59 22.17 2.34 18.60
N LEU A 60 22.35 3.35 17.73
CA LEU A 60 23.06 3.22 16.45
C LEU A 60 24.58 3.02 16.58
N THR A 61 25.25 3.53 17.62
CA THR A 61 26.71 3.45 17.75
C THR A 61 27.25 2.08 18.21
N ASN A 62 26.39 1.22 18.76
CA ASN A 62 26.80 -0.05 19.36
C ASN A 62 26.32 -1.29 18.59
N LYS A 63 25.78 -1.13 17.38
CA LYS A 63 25.45 -2.26 16.50
C LYS A 63 26.68 -2.50 15.60
N PRO A 64 27.38 -3.65 15.72
CA PRO A 64 28.41 -3.99 14.74
C PRO A 64 27.75 -4.04 13.36
N ARG A 65 28.46 -3.60 12.31
CA ARG A 65 28.02 -3.58 10.90
C ARG A 65 27.87 -5.00 10.33
N ASN A 66 27.09 -5.86 11.00
CA ASN A 66 26.57 -7.06 10.38
C ASN A 66 25.16 -6.76 9.89
N ASP A 67 25.00 -7.07 8.61
CA ASP A 67 23.78 -7.05 7.84
C ASP A 67 22.61 -7.71 8.59
N SER A 68 21.39 -7.33 8.19
CA SER A 68 20.11 -7.86 8.68
C SER A 68 19.72 -7.45 10.12
N THR A 69 18.97 -6.35 10.22
CA THR A 69 17.81 -6.14 11.12
C THR A 69 17.42 -4.67 11.06
N SER A 70 16.56 -4.36 10.09
CA SER A 70 15.27 -3.70 10.33
C SER A 70 15.29 -2.65 11.46
N ASP A 71 15.81 -1.45 11.19
CA ASP A 71 15.66 -0.31 12.09
C ASP A 71 15.13 0.91 11.32
N THR A 72 14.01 1.46 11.79
CA THR A 72 13.21 2.53 11.17
C THR A 72 13.87 3.89 11.42
N SER A 73 15.15 3.99 11.04
CA SER A 73 15.89 5.26 11.05
C SER A 73 15.94 5.80 9.63
N CYS A 74 15.77 7.11 9.48
CA CYS A 74 16.00 7.85 8.24
C CYS A 74 17.44 7.55 7.76
N ARG A 75 17.56 6.52 6.90
CA ARG A 75 18.82 6.12 6.30
C ARG A 75 19.19 7.24 5.35
N LYS A 76 20.33 7.88 5.56
CA LYS A 76 20.86 8.83 4.58
C LYS A 76 21.00 8.08 3.25
N CYS A 77 20.22 8.48 2.27
CA CYS A 77 20.33 8.05 0.89
C CYS A 77 20.69 9.27 0.04
N THR A 78 21.50 9.06 -0.99
CA THR A 78 21.76 10.08 -2.00
C THR A 78 20.62 10.10 -3.01
N ALA A 79 20.52 11.17 -3.80
CA ALA A 79 19.57 11.20 -4.91
C ALA A 79 19.88 10.12 -5.96
N LEU A 80 21.15 9.68 -6.08
CA LEU A 80 21.53 8.57 -6.94
C LEU A 80 20.98 7.25 -6.41
N ASP A 81 21.07 7.01 -5.09
CA ASP A 81 20.52 5.80 -4.47
C ASP A 81 19.01 5.70 -4.70
N LEU A 82 18.28 6.83 -4.64
CA LEU A 82 16.84 6.88 -4.93
C LEU A 82 16.54 6.57 -6.40
N LEU A 83 17.34 7.11 -7.34
CA LEU A 83 17.17 6.85 -8.76
C LEU A 83 17.44 5.38 -9.10
N GLU A 84 18.51 4.82 -8.54
CA GLU A 84 18.82 3.38 -8.69
C GLU A 84 17.70 2.51 -8.11
N GLN A 85 17.14 2.89 -6.95
CA GLN A 85 15.98 2.21 -6.38
C GLN A 85 14.76 2.27 -7.30
N GLU A 86 14.44 3.43 -7.90
CA GLU A 86 13.34 3.55 -8.86
C GLU A 86 13.56 2.67 -10.10
N HIS A 87 14.79 2.56 -10.61
CA HIS A 87 15.10 1.68 -11.75
C HIS A 87 14.96 0.19 -11.41
N THR A 88 15.12 -0.19 -10.15
CA THR A 88 14.90 -1.57 -9.69
C THR A 88 13.45 -1.88 -9.31
N GLN A 89 12.56 -0.88 -9.31
CA GLN A 89 11.14 -1.12 -9.05
C GLN A 89 10.52 -1.85 -10.24
N GLY A 90 9.99 -3.05 -9.98
CA GLY A 90 9.19 -3.78 -10.95
C GLY A 90 7.84 -3.11 -11.23
N PHE A 91 7.08 -3.71 -12.13
CA PHE A 91 5.74 -3.30 -12.49
C PHE A 91 4.87 -4.53 -12.76
N ILE A 92 3.56 -4.39 -12.59
CA ILE A 92 2.57 -5.37 -13.03
C ILE A 92 2.27 -5.06 -14.50
N VAL A 93 2.69 -5.95 -15.39
CA VAL A 93 2.41 -5.87 -16.83
C VAL A 93 0.91 -5.98 -17.08
N THR A 94 0.37 -5.19 -18.01
CA THR A 94 -1.06 -5.28 -18.38
C THR A 94 -1.31 -6.01 -19.70
N PHE A 95 -0.23 -6.36 -20.41
CA PHE A 95 -0.21 -6.90 -21.78
C PHE A 95 -0.95 -6.04 -22.80
N CYS A 96 -1.27 -4.79 -22.44
CA CYS A 96 -1.79 -3.78 -23.33
C CYS A 96 -0.66 -2.79 -23.60
N SER A 97 0.02 -2.96 -24.74
CA SER A 97 1.18 -2.13 -25.10
C SER A 97 0.92 -0.63 -25.01
N ALA A 98 -0.29 -0.18 -25.38
CA ALA A 98 -0.66 1.23 -25.25
C ALA A 98 -0.73 1.69 -23.79
N LEU A 99 -1.28 0.87 -22.89
CA LEU A 99 -1.38 1.19 -21.47
C LEU A 99 -0.03 1.09 -20.78
N ASP A 100 0.72 0.02 -21.04
CA ASP A 100 2.06 -0.18 -20.50
C ASP A 100 3.00 0.96 -20.93
N ASN A 101 2.94 1.42 -22.19
CA ASN A 101 3.72 2.57 -22.64
C ASN A 101 3.38 3.88 -21.91
N ILE A 102 2.10 4.12 -21.62
CA ILE A 102 1.66 5.30 -20.87
C ILE A 102 2.12 5.23 -19.41
N LEU A 103 2.16 4.03 -18.83
CA LEU A 103 2.56 3.81 -17.44
C LEU A 103 4.08 3.61 -17.26
N GLY A 104 4.85 3.48 -18.35
CA GLY A 104 6.30 3.28 -18.32
C GLY A 104 6.75 1.82 -18.13
N GLY A 105 5.95 0.86 -18.61
CA GLY A 105 6.20 -0.58 -18.58
C GLY A 105 5.02 -1.38 -18.04
N GLY A 106 4.22 -0.77 -17.18
CA GLY A 106 3.06 -1.38 -16.54
C GLY A 106 2.72 -0.62 -15.27
N VAL A 107 1.86 -1.20 -14.45
CA VAL A 107 1.45 -0.60 -13.18
C VAL A 107 2.60 -0.68 -12.16
N PRO A 108 3.16 0.44 -11.67
CA PRO A 108 4.41 0.43 -10.92
C PRO A 108 4.27 -0.12 -9.50
N LEU A 109 5.23 -0.96 -9.09
CA LEU A 109 5.34 -1.47 -7.72
C LEU A 109 5.68 -0.35 -6.71
N MET A 110 5.27 -0.54 -5.44
CA MET A 110 5.58 0.35 -4.32
C MET A 110 5.02 1.78 -4.47
N LYS A 111 3.96 1.93 -5.27
CA LYS A 111 3.27 3.21 -5.51
C LYS A 111 1.77 3.04 -5.29
N THR A 112 1.07 4.16 -5.16
CA THR A 112 -0.39 4.21 -5.18
C THR A 112 -0.83 4.75 -6.54
N THR A 113 -1.72 4.06 -7.22
CA THR A 113 -2.23 4.45 -8.53
C THR A 113 -3.74 4.65 -8.45
N GLU A 114 -4.19 5.87 -8.69
CA GLU A 114 -5.61 6.16 -8.73
C GLU A 114 -6.17 6.01 -10.15
N ILE A 115 -7.22 5.20 -10.31
CA ILE A 115 -7.93 5.02 -11.57
C ILE A 115 -9.26 5.77 -11.50
N CYS A 116 -9.31 6.92 -12.15
CA CYS A 116 -10.46 7.81 -12.16
C CYS A 116 -11.24 7.71 -13.48
N GLY A 117 -12.57 7.80 -13.40
CA GLY A 117 -13.40 7.87 -14.61
C GLY A 117 -14.88 7.63 -14.37
N ALA A 118 -15.70 7.96 -15.36
CA ALA A 118 -17.15 7.79 -15.31
C ALA A 118 -17.56 6.31 -15.04
N PRO A 119 -18.76 6.03 -14.49
CA PRO A 119 -19.27 4.67 -14.40
C PRO A 119 -19.24 3.96 -15.77
N GLY A 120 -18.91 2.67 -15.78
CA GLY A 120 -18.91 1.86 -17.01
C GLY A 120 -17.65 1.95 -17.89
N VAL A 121 -16.67 2.82 -17.60
CA VAL A 121 -15.44 2.95 -18.41
C VAL A 121 -14.40 1.83 -18.21
N GLY A 122 -14.75 0.76 -17.48
CA GLY A 122 -13.87 -0.41 -17.31
C GLY A 122 -12.94 -0.41 -16.09
N LYS A 123 -13.14 0.48 -15.10
CA LYS A 123 -12.27 0.56 -13.91
C LYS A 123 -12.21 -0.75 -13.12
N THR A 124 -13.36 -1.32 -12.76
CA THR A 124 -13.44 -2.62 -12.07
C THR A 124 -12.89 -3.75 -12.93
N GLN A 125 -13.09 -3.70 -14.26
CA GLN A 125 -12.52 -4.69 -15.17
C GLN A 125 -10.99 -4.68 -15.12
N LEU A 126 -10.39 -3.49 -15.14
CA LEU A 126 -8.94 -3.33 -14.99
C LEU A 126 -8.45 -3.79 -13.61
N CYS A 127 -9.21 -3.56 -12.54
CA CYS A 127 -8.86 -4.08 -11.21
C CYS A 127 -8.85 -5.61 -11.16
N MET A 128 -9.89 -6.27 -11.68
CA MET A 128 -9.94 -7.74 -11.74
C MET A 128 -8.84 -8.31 -12.64
N GLN A 129 -8.52 -7.62 -13.75
CA GLN A 129 -7.40 -7.98 -14.62
C GLN A 129 -6.08 -7.91 -13.87
N LEU A 130 -5.80 -6.81 -13.17
CA LEU A 130 -4.58 -6.65 -12.39
C LEU A 130 -4.45 -7.67 -11.24
N ALA A 131 -5.57 -8.11 -10.65
CA ALA A 131 -5.59 -9.17 -9.63
C ALA A 131 -5.13 -10.53 -10.18
N VAL A 132 -5.29 -10.77 -11.48
CA VAL A 132 -4.73 -11.92 -12.20
C VAL A 132 -3.29 -11.63 -12.63
N ASP A 133 -3.05 -10.46 -13.23
CA ASP A 133 -1.76 -10.13 -13.84
C ASP A 133 -0.61 -10.01 -12.83
N VAL A 134 -0.90 -9.59 -11.60
CA VAL A 134 0.12 -9.56 -10.53
C VAL A 134 0.75 -10.93 -10.28
N GLN A 135 0.03 -12.00 -10.60
CA GLN A 135 0.45 -13.38 -10.37
C GLN A 135 1.32 -13.94 -11.51
N ILE A 136 1.42 -13.23 -12.64
CA ILE A 136 2.19 -13.67 -13.81
C ILE A 136 3.64 -13.98 -13.36
N PRO A 137 4.22 -15.13 -13.75
CA PRO A 137 5.58 -15.49 -13.38
C PRO A 137 6.64 -14.53 -13.93
N GLU A 138 7.77 -14.41 -13.23
CA GLU A 138 8.88 -13.50 -13.60
C GLU A 138 9.48 -13.81 -14.98
N CYS A 139 9.52 -15.09 -15.39
CA CYS A 139 10.00 -15.50 -16.71
C CYS A 139 9.12 -15.01 -17.88
N PHE A 140 7.91 -14.54 -17.59
CA PHE A 140 6.99 -13.86 -18.52
C PHE A 140 6.94 -12.34 -18.29
N GLY A 141 7.84 -11.78 -17.47
CA GLY A 141 7.89 -10.35 -17.14
C GLY A 141 6.91 -9.90 -16.06
N GLY A 142 6.30 -10.84 -15.32
CA GLY A 142 5.45 -10.53 -14.18
C GLY A 142 6.22 -10.46 -12.85
N VAL A 143 5.50 -10.56 -11.74
CA VAL A 143 6.05 -10.38 -10.37
C VAL A 143 5.73 -11.53 -9.42
N ALA A 144 5.12 -12.62 -9.93
CA ALA A 144 4.75 -13.82 -9.19
C ALA A 144 4.10 -13.54 -7.82
N GLY A 145 3.24 -12.53 -7.77
CA GLY A 145 2.61 -12.01 -6.56
C GLY A 145 1.21 -12.53 -6.31
N GLU A 146 0.62 -12.11 -5.21
CA GLU A 146 -0.79 -12.38 -4.86
C GLU A 146 -1.58 -11.06 -4.76
N ALA A 147 -2.91 -11.11 -4.73
CA ALA A 147 -3.75 -9.92 -4.69
C ALA A 147 -4.67 -9.90 -3.48
N VAL A 148 -4.85 -8.73 -2.86
CA VAL A 148 -5.96 -8.44 -1.96
C VAL A 148 -6.96 -7.56 -2.69
N PHE A 149 -8.23 -7.92 -2.72
CA PHE A 149 -9.31 -7.18 -3.35
C PHE A 149 -10.34 -6.75 -2.31
N ILE A 150 -10.40 -5.45 -2.01
CA ILE A 150 -11.39 -4.85 -1.14
C ILE A 150 -12.49 -4.25 -2.02
N ASP A 151 -13.66 -4.89 -2.02
CA ASP A 151 -14.83 -4.49 -2.79
C ASP A 151 -15.84 -3.73 -1.91
N THR A 152 -16.05 -2.46 -2.24
CA THR A 152 -17.01 -1.59 -1.55
C THR A 152 -18.35 -1.46 -2.28
N GLU A 153 -18.42 -1.80 -3.57
CA GLU A 153 -19.61 -1.58 -4.42
C GLU A 153 -20.39 -2.85 -4.74
N GLY A 154 -19.73 -4.01 -4.71
CA GLY A 154 -20.32 -5.34 -4.94
C GLY A 154 -20.10 -5.76 -6.40
N SER A 155 -19.06 -5.20 -7.00
CA SER A 155 -18.76 -5.23 -8.43
C SER A 155 -17.82 -6.39 -8.77
N PHE A 156 -17.23 -7.05 -7.78
CA PHE A 156 -16.37 -8.21 -7.98
C PHE A 156 -17.19 -9.43 -8.42
N MET A 157 -16.91 -9.94 -9.62
CA MET A 157 -17.61 -11.08 -10.21
C MET A 157 -16.62 -12.22 -10.43
N VAL A 158 -16.74 -13.29 -9.64
CA VAL A 158 -15.82 -14.44 -9.69
C VAL A 158 -15.78 -15.08 -11.07
N GLU A 159 -16.94 -15.25 -11.72
CA GLU A 159 -17.03 -15.78 -13.10
C GLU A 159 -16.19 -14.95 -14.08
N ARG A 160 -16.17 -13.62 -13.90
CA ARG A 160 -15.35 -12.75 -14.73
C ARG A 160 -13.86 -12.95 -14.45
N VAL A 161 -13.46 -13.14 -13.20
CA VAL A 161 -12.06 -13.45 -12.85
C VAL A 161 -11.63 -14.79 -13.46
N VAL A 162 -12.52 -15.79 -13.50
CA VAL A 162 -12.28 -17.06 -14.18
C VAL A 162 -12.00 -16.85 -15.68
N ASP A 163 -12.79 -16.02 -16.36
CA ASP A 163 -12.53 -15.69 -17.77
C ASP A 163 -11.16 -15.06 -17.97
N LEU A 164 -10.81 -14.08 -17.11
CA LEU A 164 -9.55 -13.34 -17.18
C LEU A 164 -8.35 -14.25 -16.90
N ALA A 165 -8.44 -15.10 -15.88
CA ALA A 165 -7.43 -16.10 -15.54
C ALA A 165 -7.23 -17.10 -16.67
N THR A 166 -8.32 -17.64 -17.23
CA THR A 166 -8.27 -18.58 -18.36
C THR A 166 -7.60 -17.95 -19.58
N ALA A 167 -7.97 -16.70 -19.91
CA ALA A 167 -7.35 -15.96 -21.00
C ALA A 167 -5.86 -15.70 -20.76
N CYS A 168 -5.48 -15.35 -19.52
CA CYS A 168 -4.08 -15.14 -19.14
C CYS A 168 -3.26 -16.42 -19.30
N ILE A 169 -3.75 -17.56 -18.82
CA ILE A 169 -3.08 -18.88 -18.99
C ILE A 169 -2.86 -19.19 -20.46
N GLN A 170 -3.89 -19.04 -21.30
CA GLN A 170 -3.79 -19.26 -22.75
C GLN A 170 -2.77 -18.31 -23.39
N HIS A 171 -2.72 -17.06 -22.93
CA HIS A 171 -1.77 -16.08 -23.42
C HIS A 171 -0.32 -16.48 -23.09
N LEU A 172 -0.04 -16.88 -21.86
CA LEU A 172 1.31 -17.31 -21.46
C LEU A 172 1.74 -18.60 -22.18
N GLN A 173 0.82 -19.53 -22.43
CA GLN A 173 1.10 -20.73 -23.24
C GLN A 173 1.50 -20.38 -24.67
N LEU A 174 0.86 -19.38 -25.28
CA LEU A 174 1.23 -18.89 -26.62
C LEU A 174 2.63 -18.25 -26.62
N ILE A 175 2.96 -17.47 -25.58
CA ILE A 175 4.31 -16.88 -25.44
C ILE A 175 5.35 -18.00 -25.31
N ALA A 176 5.13 -18.97 -24.41
CA ALA A 176 6.05 -20.09 -24.21
C ALA A 176 6.26 -20.88 -25.51
N GLY A 177 5.20 -21.14 -26.29
CA GLY A 177 5.30 -21.87 -27.56
C GLY A 177 6.21 -21.24 -28.62
N THR A 178 6.57 -19.95 -28.46
CA THR A 178 7.54 -19.27 -29.34
C THR A 178 9.00 -19.45 -28.89
N HIS A 179 9.24 -19.65 -27.59
CA HIS A 179 10.55 -19.77 -26.95
C HIS A 179 10.42 -20.65 -25.69
N MET A 180 10.46 -21.98 -25.85
CA MET A 180 10.33 -22.90 -24.71
C MET A 180 11.69 -23.18 -24.07
N ASP A 181 11.93 -22.55 -22.93
CA ASP A 181 12.97 -22.94 -21.99
C ASP A 181 12.36 -23.73 -20.81
N GLU A 182 13.16 -24.55 -20.12
CA GLU A 182 12.69 -25.37 -18.98
C GLU A 182 12.06 -24.54 -17.85
N GLU A 183 12.39 -23.25 -17.76
CA GLU A 183 11.84 -22.32 -16.77
C GLU A 183 10.38 -21.95 -17.07
N HIS A 184 10.02 -21.75 -18.35
CA HIS A 184 8.65 -21.44 -18.75
C HIS A 184 7.72 -22.63 -18.54
N GLU A 185 8.19 -23.85 -18.80
CA GLU A 185 7.39 -25.07 -18.62
C GLU A 185 7.01 -25.27 -17.14
N LYS A 186 7.99 -25.19 -16.23
CA LYS A 186 7.74 -25.27 -14.78
C LYS A 186 6.81 -24.17 -14.27
N ALA A 187 7.00 -22.94 -14.75
CA ALA A 187 6.14 -21.82 -14.35
C ALA A 187 4.68 -22.04 -14.77
N LEU A 188 4.44 -22.63 -15.95
CA LEU A 188 3.09 -22.93 -16.45
C LEU A 188 2.43 -24.13 -15.76
N GLU A 189 3.21 -25.09 -15.24
CA GLU A 189 2.66 -26.20 -14.43
C GLU A 189 1.95 -25.69 -13.18
N ASP A 190 2.54 -24.69 -12.51
CA ASP A 190 1.98 -24.10 -11.30
C ASP A 190 0.98 -22.96 -11.57
N PHE A 191 0.98 -22.37 -12.78
CA PHE A 191 0.08 -21.26 -13.14
C PHE A 191 -1.30 -21.75 -13.62
N THR A 192 -2.03 -22.40 -12.70
CA THR A 192 -3.37 -22.98 -12.96
C THR A 192 -4.50 -22.05 -12.51
N LEU A 193 -5.72 -22.28 -13.01
CA LEU A 193 -6.91 -21.52 -12.61
C LEU A 193 -7.14 -21.59 -11.09
N GLU A 194 -7.02 -22.78 -10.50
CA GLU A 194 -7.21 -23.01 -9.07
C GLU A 194 -6.21 -22.20 -8.24
N ASN A 195 -4.94 -22.25 -8.64
CA ASN A 195 -3.89 -21.48 -7.98
C ASN A 195 -4.15 -19.98 -8.11
N ILE A 196 -4.47 -19.49 -9.31
CA ILE A 196 -4.74 -18.05 -9.53
C ILE A 196 -5.86 -17.56 -8.62
N LEU A 197 -6.97 -18.31 -8.53
CA LEU A 197 -8.12 -17.93 -7.69
C LEU A 197 -7.79 -18.01 -6.19
N SER A 198 -6.97 -18.99 -5.77
CA SER A 198 -6.58 -19.16 -4.36
C SER A 198 -5.70 -18.02 -3.83
N HIS A 199 -5.01 -17.31 -4.71
CA HIS A 199 -4.11 -16.19 -4.40
C HIS A 199 -4.79 -14.81 -4.55
N ILE A 200 -6.12 -14.76 -4.62
CA ILE A 200 -6.90 -13.51 -4.60
C ILE A 200 -7.73 -13.47 -3.30
N TYR A 201 -7.26 -12.71 -2.31
CA TYR A 201 -7.93 -12.52 -1.03
C TYR A 201 -9.02 -11.46 -1.16
N TYR A 202 -10.28 -11.86 -1.06
CA TYR A 202 -11.43 -10.98 -1.25
C TYR A 202 -12.04 -10.51 0.08
N PHE A 203 -12.28 -9.21 0.20
CA PHE A 203 -12.98 -8.59 1.32
C PHE A 203 -14.14 -7.73 0.81
N ARG A 204 -15.33 -7.95 1.37
CA ARG A 204 -16.52 -7.14 1.13
C ARG A 204 -16.69 -6.13 2.25
N CYS A 205 -16.69 -4.83 1.93
CA CYS A 205 -16.99 -3.77 2.90
C CYS A 205 -18.30 -3.08 2.50
N HIS A 206 -19.26 -3.00 3.42
CA HIS A 206 -20.58 -2.42 3.19
C HIS A 206 -20.67 -0.96 3.61
N ASP A 207 -19.83 -0.53 4.56
CA ASP A 207 -19.80 0.83 5.07
C ASP A 207 -18.35 1.34 5.26
N TYR A 208 -18.22 2.62 5.61
CA TYR A 208 -16.91 3.25 5.76
C TYR A 208 -16.17 2.77 7.01
N THR A 209 -16.87 2.24 8.01
CA THR A 209 -16.28 1.70 9.24
C THR A 209 -15.59 0.36 8.95
N GLU A 210 -16.26 -0.53 8.21
CA GLU A 210 -15.69 -1.79 7.72
C GLU A 210 -14.48 -1.53 6.83
N LEU A 211 -14.57 -0.57 5.90
CA LEU A 211 -13.44 -0.20 5.03
C LEU A 211 -12.24 0.33 5.84
N LEU A 212 -12.49 1.23 6.81
CA LEU A 212 -11.43 1.72 7.69
C LEU A 212 -10.80 0.57 8.47
N ALA A 213 -11.62 -0.26 9.13
CA ALA A 213 -11.13 -1.40 9.90
C ALA A 213 -10.28 -2.34 9.05
N GLN A 214 -10.75 -2.68 7.84
CA GLN A 214 -10.00 -3.54 6.92
C GLN A 214 -8.64 -2.92 6.56
N VAL A 215 -8.58 -1.62 6.24
CA VAL A 215 -7.31 -0.94 5.93
C VAL A 215 -6.39 -0.88 7.15
N TYR A 216 -6.91 -0.71 8.36
CA TYR A 216 -6.11 -0.75 9.59
C TYR A 216 -5.54 -2.13 9.90
N LEU A 217 -6.22 -3.21 9.49
CA LEU A 217 -5.77 -4.60 9.67
C LEU A 217 -4.88 -5.11 8.53
N LEU A 218 -4.78 -4.39 7.41
CA LEU A 218 -3.91 -4.75 6.29
C LEU A 218 -2.44 -5.01 6.69
N PRO A 219 -1.78 -4.24 7.57
CA PRO A 219 -0.41 -4.53 7.98
C PRO A 219 -0.22 -5.95 8.53
N ASP A 220 -1.16 -6.42 9.35
CA ASP A 220 -1.10 -7.75 9.96
C ASP A 220 -1.35 -8.83 8.89
N LEU A 221 -2.37 -8.63 8.04
CA LEU A 221 -2.66 -9.52 6.92
C LEU A 221 -1.45 -9.65 5.97
N LEU A 222 -0.81 -8.53 5.62
CA LEU A 222 0.35 -8.51 4.73
C LEU A 222 1.59 -9.13 5.38
N SER A 223 1.66 -9.16 6.72
CA SER A 223 2.71 -9.87 7.44
C SER A 223 2.54 -11.38 7.36
N ASP A 224 1.29 -11.86 7.42
CA ASP A 224 0.96 -13.29 7.26
C ASP A 224 1.04 -13.76 5.80
N HIS A 225 0.78 -12.85 4.84
CA HIS A 225 0.76 -13.12 3.41
C HIS A 225 1.87 -12.34 2.67
N SER A 226 3.12 -12.72 2.92
CA SER A 226 4.31 -12.03 2.38
C SER A 226 4.46 -12.06 0.85
N LYS A 227 3.56 -12.76 0.12
CA LYS A 227 3.56 -12.84 -1.34
C LYS A 227 2.55 -11.89 -2.00
N VAL A 228 1.61 -11.32 -1.25
CA VAL A 228 0.72 -10.27 -1.78
C VAL A 228 1.58 -9.21 -2.42
N ARG A 229 1.31 -8.82 -3.66
CA ARG A 229 1.97 -7.70 -4.38
C ARG A 229 0.98 -6.68 -4.92
N LEU A 230 -0.30 -6.77 -4.58
CA LEU A 230 -1.31 -5.84 -5.04
C LEU A 230 -2.43 -5.75 -4.01
N VAL A 231 -2.83 -4.53 -3.65
CA VAL A 231 -4.05 -4.29 -2.86
C VAL A 231 -4.96 -3.41 -3.69
N ILE A 232 -6.15 -3.87 -3.98
CA ILE A 232 -7.16 -3.12 -4.73
C ILE A 232 -8.22 -2.64 -3.74
N VAL A 233 -8.60 -1.37 -3.87
CA VAL A 233 -9.81 -0.83 -3.23
C VAL A 233 -10.75 -0.34 -4.33
N ASP A 234 -11.67 -1.19 -4.75
CA ASP A 234 -12.68 -0.81 -5.73
C ASP A 234 -13.78 0.01 -5.04
N GLY A 235 -13.72 1.32 -5.24
CA GLY A 235 -14.72 2.28 -4.77
C GLY A 235 -14.42 2.94 -3.42
N ILE A 236 -13.19 3.40 -3.18
CA ILE A 236 -12.82 4.07 -1.90
C ILE A 236 -13.84 5.12 -1.42
N ALA A 237 -14.44 5.87 -2.35
CA ALA A 237 -15.31 6.99 -2.04
C ALA A 237 -16.77 6.56 -1.84
N PHE A 238 -17.13 5.34 -2.24
CA PHE A 238 -18.51 4.86 -2.23
C PHE A 238 -19.08 4.78 -0.81
N PRO A 239 -18.43 4.15 0.18
CA PRO A 239 -18.97 4.05 1.54
C PRO A 239 -19.11 5.41 2.24
N PHE A 240 -18.27 6.39 1.89
CA PHE A 240 -18.30 7.72 2.49
C PHE A 240 -19.39 8.64 1.89
N ARG A 241 -20.04 8.25 0.78
CA ARG A 241 -21.06 9.09 0.13
C ARG A 241 -22.44 8.92 0.73
N HIS A 242 -22.76 7.73 1.21
CA HIS A 242 -24.13 7.37 1.59
C HIS A 242 -24.40 7.62 3.08
N ASP A 243 -23.39 7.50 3.94
CA ASP A 243 -23.59 7.48 5.39
C ASP A 243 -22.98 8.68 6.14
N LEU A 244 -22.45 9.68 5.41
CA LEU A 244 -21.63 10.74 6.00
C LEU A 244 -21.92 12.13 5.40
N ASP A 245 -22.89 12.82 6.02
CA ASP A 245 -23.30 14.18 5.64
C ASP A 245 -22.27 15.26 5.99
N ASP A 246 -21.43 15.02 7.01
CA ASP A 246 -20.36 15.94 7.39
C ASP A 246 -19.18 15.84 6.41
N LEU A 247 -19.15 16.78 5.45
CA LEU A 247 -18.08 16.95 4.47
C LEU A 247 -16.68 17.07 5.11
N SER A 248 -16.57 17.68 6.29
CA SER A 248 -15.30 17.87 6.98
C SER A 248 -14.78 16.55 7.56
N LEU A 249 -15.66 15.74 8.15
CA LEU A 249 -15.33 14.42 8.66
C LEU A 249 -15.01 13.46 7.52
N ARG A 250 -15.83 13.46 6.46
CA ARG A 250 -15.59 12.69 5.23
C ARG A 250 -14.21 12.97 4.64
N THR A 251 -13.86 14.25 4.49
CA THR A 251 -12.55 14.65 3.96
C THR A 251 -11.40 14.17 4.86
N ARG A 252 -11.56 14.28 6.19
CA ARG A 252 -10.54 13.82 7.15
C ARG A 252 -10.32 12.32 7.06
N LEU A 253 -11.39 11.54 7.01
CA LEU A 253 -11.32 10.08 6.97
C LEU A 253 -10.74 9.59 5.65
N LEU A 254 -11.18 10.14 4.52
CA LEU A 254 -10.62 9.82 3.19
C LEU A 254 -9.12 10.15 3.12
N ASN A 255 -8.71 11.32 3.61
CA ASN A 255 -7.30 11.69 3.67
C ASN A 255 -6.51 10.76 4.60
N GLY A 256 -7.09 10.38 5.74
CA GLY A 256 -6.48 9.42 6.66
C GLY A 256 -6.28 8.05 5.99
N LEU A 257 -7.28 7.54 5.29
CA LEU A 257 -7.21 6.28 4.55
C LEU A 257 -6.14 6.36 3.45
N ALA A 258 -6.15 7.41 2.63
CA ALA A 258 -5.15 7.63 1.58
C ALA A 258 -3.73 7.69 2.17
N GLN A 259 -3.52 8.36 3.30
CA GLN A 259 -2.23 8.39 3.99
C GLN A 259 -1.80 7.02 4.50
N GLN A 260 -2.72 6.22 5.05
CA GLN A 260 -2.42 4.84 5.46
C GLN A 260 -2.01 3.98 4.26
N MET A 261 -2.74 4.10 3.14
CA MET A 261 -2.42 3.42 1.89
C MET A 261 -1.04 3.81 1.35
N ILE A 262 -0.73 5.11 1.29
CA ILE A 262 0.60 5.61 0.90
C ILE A 262 1.68 5.10 1.87
N SER A 263 1.39 5.07 3.17
CA SER A 263 2.30 4.54 4.18
C SER A 263 2.58 3.05 3.94
N LEU A 264 1.55 2.24 3.68
CA LEU A 264 1.68 0.82 3.37
C LEU A 264 2.51 0.58 2.11
N ALA A 265 2.27 1.34 1.04
CA ALA A 265 3.04 1.23 -0.21
C ALA A 265 4.54 1.56 -0.01
N ASN A 266 4.87 2.50 0.89
CA ASN A 266 6.24 2.95 1.15
C ASN A 266 6.98 2.17 2.25
N HIS A 267 6.29 1.42 3.12
CA HIS A 267 6.96 0.70 4.21
C HIS A 267 7.59 -0.61 3.72
N HIS A 268 8.87 -0.51 3.34
CA HIS A 268 9.74 -1.57 2.81
C HIS A 268 9.88 -2.88 3.65
N ARG A 269 9.22 -3.02 4.82
CA ARG A 269 9.23 -4.27 5.63
C ARG A 269 8.02 -5.17 5.39
N LEU A 270 6.88 -4.57 5.07
CA LEU A 270 5.76 -5.28 4.49
C LEU A 270 6.10 -5.34 3.02
N ALA A 271 6.79 -6.39 2.63
CA ALA A 271 7.03 -6.60 1.24
C ALA A 271 5.64 -6.56 0.57
N GLN A 272 5.48 -5.55 -0.31
CA GLN A 272 4.67 -5.62 -1.52
C GLN A 272 3.17 -5.31 -1.40
N VAL A 273 2.82 -4.05 -1.17
CA VAL A 273 1.67 -3.52 -1.90
C VAL A 273 2.21 -2.85 -3.15
N GLY A 274 2.33 -3.66 -4.20
CA GLY A 274 2.83 -3.25 -5.51
C GLY A 274 1.88 -2.36 -6.27
N ASN A 275 0.65 -2.18 -5.80
CA ASN A 275 -0.10 -0.99 -6.13
C ASN A 275 -1.26 -0.87 -5.18
N ILE A 276 -1.71 0.35 -4.93
CA ILE A 276 -3.04 0.59 -4.40
C ILE A 276 -3.85 1.18 -5.52
N VAL A 277 -4.70 0.36 -6.13
CA VAL A 277 -5.64 0.84 -7.14
C VAL A 277 -6.85 1.41 -6.43
N GLN A 278 -6.96 2.72 -6.49
CA GLN A 278 -8.09 3.45 -5.93
C GLN A 278 -9.03 3.86 -7.05
N ILE A 279 -10.28 3.41 -7.00
CA ILE A 279 -11.30 3.85 -7.95
C ILE A 279 -12.07 5.03 -7.40
N THR A 280 -11.93 6.18 -8.04
CA THR A 280 -12.73 7.39 -7.76
C THR A 280 -13.66 7.70 -8.92
N LYS A 281 -14.97 7.76 -8.62
CA LYS A 281 -16.00 8.27 -9.53
C LYS A 281 -16.05 9.80 -9.41
N PRO A 282 -15.64 10.60 -10.41
CA PRO A 282 -15.81 12.05 -10.34
C PRO A 282 -17.29 12.42 -10.26
N GLU A 283 -17.62 13.43 -9.46
CA GLU A 283 -18.98 13.98 -9.35
C GLU A 283 -19.39 14.61 -10.69
N ARG A 284 -20.65 14.37 -11.11
CA ARG A 284 -21.31 15.32 -12.00
C ARG A 284 -21.62 16.56 -11.17
N MET A 285 -20.78 17.59 -11.25
CA MET A 285 -21.26 18.93 -10.95
C MET A 285 -22.38 19.22 -11.94
N HIS A 286 -23.64 19.17 -11.50
CA HIS A 286 -24.73 19.76 -12.24
C HIS A 286 -24.48 21.27 -12.26
N SER A 287 -23.74 21.75 -13.26
CA SER A 287 -23.73 23.16 -13.60
C SER A 287 -25.09 23.48 -14.22
N THR A 288 -26.01 23.93 -13.37
CA THR A 288 -27.19 24.70 -13.77
C THR A 288 -26.69 26.01 -14.39
N VAL A 289 -26.27 25.99 -15.65
CA VAL A 289 -26.13 27.22 -16.43
C VAL A 289 -27.52 27.54 -16.95
N SER A 290 -28.19 28.37 -16.17
CA SER A 290 -29.38 29.12 -16.55
C SER A 290 -29.23 29.72 -17.95
N ASN A 291 -30.13 29.31 -18.84
CA ASN A 291 -30.43 30.02 -20.08
C ASN A 291 -30.81 31.47 -19.74
N HIS A 292 -29.89 32.40 -20.00
CA HIS A 292 -30.23 33.81 -20.19
C HIS A 292 -29.68 34.27 -21.53
N SER A 293 -30.58 34.21 -22.51
CA SER A 293 -30.85 35.24 -23.50
C SER A 293 -29.74 36.27 -23.76
N GLN A 294 -29.19 36.24 -24.97
CA GLN A 294 -28.96 37.48 -25.72
C GLN A 294 -29.25 37.25 -27.20
N LYS A 295 -30.33 37.91 -27.63
CA LYS A 295 -30.72 38.17 -29.00
C LYS A 295 -29.96 39.41 -29.51
N HIS A 296 -29.70 39.45 -30.81
CA HIS A 296 -29.38 40.63 -31.64
C HIS A 296 -28.01 41.30 -31.32
N ILE A 297 -27.13 41.66 -32.25
CA ILE A 297 -27.14 41.90 -33.71
C ILE A 297 -25.82 41.36 -34.26
#